data_AF-A0A8T4GHW4-F1
#
_entry.id   AF-A0A8T4GHW4-F1
#
_cell.length_a   1.000
_cell.length_b   1.000
_cell.length_c   1.000
_cell.angle_alpha   90.00
_cell.angle_beta   90.00
_cell.angle_gamma   90.00
#
_symmetry.space_group_name_H-M   'P 1'
#
loop_
_entity.id
_entity.type
_entity.pdbx_description
1 polymer ?
#
loop_
_entity_poly.entity_id
_entity_poly.type
_entity_poly.pdbx_seq_one_letter_code
_entity_poly.pdbx_strand_id
1 'polypeptide(L)'
;MSDDPKGSETTADPTERSEPTRTATVHTTHADAGVVAAALAPDDTESMSVAVDGDTIEARIERPTTGGVRSTVDDYIVNLRVADRVIESTETNGETTNEETTNATNTNANDTTYTNT
;
A
#
# COMPACT_ATOMS: atom_id res chain seq x y z
N MET A 1 13.83 21.19 64.21
CA MET A 1 14.41 20.18 63.31
C MET A 1 13.32 19.77 62.35
N SER A 2 13.48 20.12 61.08
CA SER A 2 12.58 19.78 59.99
C SER A 2 13.00 18.42 59.44
N ASP A 3 12.11 17.45 59.40
CA ASP A 3 12.31 16.24 58.60
C ASP A 3 11.50 16.40 57.31
N ASP A 4 12.24 16.62 56.22
CA ASP A 4 11.75 16.73 54.85
C ASP A 4 11.10 15.41 54.37
N PRO A 5 10.03 15.47 53.56
CA PRO A 5 9.47 14.29 52.93
C PRO A 5 10.39 13.80 51.79
N LYS A 6 10.73 12.51 51.80
CA LYS A 6 11.43 11.84 50.70
C LYS A 6 10.57 11.89 49.44
N GLY A 7 10.87 12.82 48.54
CA GLY A 7 10.39 12.80 47.16
C GLY A 7 10.81 11.51 46.48
N SER A 8 9.83 10.77 45.98
CA SER A 8 10.05 9.67 45.04
C SER A 8 10.52 10.29 43.72
N GLU A 9 11.83 10.47 43.56
CA GLU A 9 12.42 10.80 42.26
C GLU A 9 12.21 9.61 41.32
N THR A 10 11.21 9.75 40.44
CA THR A 10 11.12 8.94 39.22
C THR A 10 12.38 9.29 38.41
N THR A 11 13.42 8.46 38.54
CA THR A 11 14.56 8.51 37.64
C THR A 11 14.10 7.83 36.35
N ALA A 12 13.55 8.62 35.43
CA ALA A 12 13.48 8.20 34.04
C ALA A 12 14.93 8.01 33.56
N ASP A 13 15.27 6.79 33.17
CA ASP A 13 16.58 6.43 32.63
C ASP A 13 16.84 7.28 31.37
N PRO A 14 17.89 8.13 31.32
CA PRO A 14 18.14 9.01 30.20
C PRO A 14 18.73 8.28 28.97
N THR A 15 18.72 6.94 28.98
CA THR A 15 19.43 6.11 27.98
C THR A 15 18.53 5.53 26.89
N GLU A 16 17.22 5.83 26.85
CA GLU A 16 16.42 5.61 25.62
C GLU A 16 16.76 6.66 24.55
N ARG A 17 18.05 6.76 24.19
CA ARG A 17 18.43 7.46 22.97
C ARG A 17 17.98 6.57 21.81
N SER A 18 16.89 6.95 21.15
CA SER A 18 16.49 6.32 19.89
C SER A 18 17.74 6.21 19.00
N GLU A 19 18.07 4.98 18.60
CA GLU A 19 19.18 4.69 17.70
C GLU A 19 19.11 5.65 16.49
N PRO A 20 20.22 6.25 16.04
CA PRO A 20 20.18 7.21 14.95
C PRO A 20 19.61 6.56 13.68
N THR A 21 18.46 7.07 13.22
CA THR A 21 17.81 6.61 11.99
C THR A 21 18.36 7.34 10.77
N ARG A 22 18.29 6.67 9.62
CA ARG A 22 18.56 7.21 8.30
C ARG A 22 17.25 7.16 7.54
N THR A 23 16.98 8.22 6.79
CA THR A 23 15.72 8.40 6.08
C THR A 23 15.97 8.55 4.59
N ALA A 24 15.12 7.94 3.77
CA ALA A 24 14.96 8.28 2.37
C ALA A 24 13.49 8.60 2.09
N THR A 25 13.27 9.52 1.16
CA THR A 25 11.94 9.83 0.61
C THR A 25 11.98 9.59 -0.88
N VAL A 26 11.03 8.82 -1.40
CA VAL A 26 10.87 8.51 -2.82
C VAL A 26 9.55 9.11 -3.28
N HIS A 27 9.61 9.93 -4.33
CA HIS A 27 8.43 10.54 -4.96
C HIS A 27 8.23 9.93 -6.35
N THR A 28 7.01 9.48 -6.65
CA THR A 28 6.64 8.94 -7.96
C THR A 28 5.28 9.44 -8.39
N THR A 29 5.16 9.83 -9.66
CA THR A 29 3.92 10.33 -10.26
C THR A 29 3.23 9.24 -11.08
N HIS A 30 1.91 9.11 -10.90
CA HIS A 30 1.07 8.08 -11.51
C HIS A 30 -0.25 8.67 -11.99
N ALA A 31 -0.83 8.11 -13.05
CA ALA A 31 -2.13 8.55 -13.57
C ALA A 31 -3.26 8.35 -12.55
N ASP A 32 -3.22 7.23 -11.82
CA ASP A 32 -4.09 6.96 -10.67
C ASP A 32 -3.23 6.55 -9.46
N ALA A 33 -2.68 7.55 -8.78
CA ALA A 33 -1.84 7.34 -7.60
C ALA A 33 -2.59 6.65 -6.45
N GLY A 34 -3.92 6.79 -6.36
CA GLY A 34 -4.73 6.13 -5.35
C GLY A 34 -4.78 4.62 -5.55
N VAL A 35 -4.99 4.18 -6.80
CA VAL A 35 -4.99 2.75 -7.15
C VAL A 35 -3.60 2.14 -6.98
N VAL A 36 -2.54 2.83 -7.42
CA VAL A 36 -1.16 2.36 -7.23
C VAL A 36 -0.82 2.23 -5.74
N ALA A 37 -1.16 3.21 -4.91
CA ALA A 37 -0.94 3.14 -3.47
C ALA A 37 -1.72 2.00 -2.81
N ALA A 38 -2.96 1.74 -3.23
CA ALA A 38 -3.75 0.61 -2.74
C ALA A 38 -3.13 -0.75 -3.11
N ALA A 39 -2.49 -0.85 -4.28
CA ALA A 39 -1.77 -2.04 -4.71
C ALA A 39 -0.45 -2.26 -3.94
N LEU A 40 0.18 -1.19 -3.45
CA LEU A 40 1.41 -1.23 -2.64
C LEU A 40 1.16 -1.52 -1.15
N ALA A 41 0.01 -1.09 -0.62
CA ALA A 41 -0.34 -1.20 0.79
C ALA A 41 -0.13 -2.58 1.46
N PRO A 42 -0.29 -3.73 0.78
CA PRO A 42 -0.04 -5.03 1.40
C PRO A 42 1.40 -5.26 1.87
N ASP A 43 2.38 -4.58 1.27
CA ASP A 43 3.81 -4.74 1.58
C ASP A 43 4.35 -3.62 2.48
N ASP A 44 3.51 -2.68 2.90
CA ASP A 44 3.91 -1.61 3.81
C ASP A 44 4.31 -2.18 5.17
N THR A 45 5.41 -1.68 5.71
CA THR A 45 5.97 -2.08 7.01
C THR A 45 6.05 -0.90 7.94
N GLU A 46 6.22 -1.11 9.25
CA GLU A 46 6.40 -0.02 10.23
C GLU A 46 7.64 0.85 9.96
N SER A 47 8.59 0.36 9.16
CA SER A 47 9.78 1.11 8.72
C SER A 47 9.50 2.02 7.51
N MET A 48 8.24 2.08 7.08
CA MET A 48 7.79 2.74 5.86
C MET A 48 6.47 3.47 6.10
N SER A 49 6.31 4.62 5.48
CA SER A 49 5.03 5.33 5.43
C SER A 49 4.78 5.82 4.02
N VAL A 50 3.56 5.63 3.54
CA VAL A 50 3.14 6.01 2.19
C VAL A 50 2.01 7.03 2.31
N ALA A 51 2.16 8.13 1.59
CA ALA A 51 1.14 9.16 1.46
C ALA A 51 0.88 9.46 -0.02
N VAL A 52 -0.36 9.82 -0.34
CA VAL A 52 -0.76 10.23 -1.69
C VAL A 52 -1.16 11.70 -1.65
N ASP A 53 -0.55 12.49 -2.54
CA ASP A 53 -0.89 13.89 -2.79
C ASP A 53 -1.16 14.07 -4.29
N GLY A 54 -2.44 14.15 -4.66
CA GLY A 54 -2.86 14.23 -6.06
C GLY A 54 -2.42 13.02 -6.88
N ASP A 55 -1.53 13.26 -7.85
CA ASP A 55 -0.94 12.25 -8.73
C ASP A 55 0.38 11.67 -8.20
N THR A 56 0.82 12.12 -7.02
CA THR A 56 2.13 11.79 -6.47
C THR A 56 2.00 10.90 -5.25
N ILE A 57 2.77 9.80 -5.25
CA ILE A 57 2.99 8.96 -4.08
C ILE A 57 4.31 9.37 -3.45
N GLU A 58 4.27 9.72 -2.17
CA GLU A 58 5.44 9.91 -1.32
C GLU A 58 5.62 8.69 -0.42
N ALA A 59 6.75 8.00 -0.58
CA ALA A 59 7.16 6.90 0.28
C ALA A 59 8.36 7.32 1.14
N ARG A 60 8.15 7.39 2.45
CA ARG A 60 9.19 7.70 3.44
C ARG A 60 9.64 6.42 4.14
N ILE A 61 10.94 6.17 4.11
CA ILE A 61 11.59 4.96 4.64
C ILE A 61 12.57 5.35 5.74
N GLU A 62 12.50 4.69 6.90
CA GLU A 62 13.35 4.98 8.06
C GLU A 62 14.02 3.70 8.55
N ARG A 63 15.37 3.65 8.49
CA ARG A 63 16.15 2.47 8.92
C ARG A 63 17.40 2.89 9.69
N PRO A 64 17.92 2.04 10.60
CA PRO A 64 19.12 2.37 11.38
C PRO A 64 20.40 2.51 10.54
N THR A 65 20.46 1.96 9.33
CA THR A 65 21.67 1.98 8.50
C THR A 65 21.35 2.41 7.08
N THR A 66 22.30 3.07 6.40
CA THR A 66 22.18 3.41 4.98
C THR A 66 22.01 2.16 4.11
N GLY A 67 22.66 1.04 4.45
CA GLY A 67 22.45 -0.23 3.78
C GLY A 67 21.02 -0.76 3.91
N GLY A 68 20.42 -0.60 5.10
CA GLY A 68 19.01 -0.94 5.34
C GLY A 68 18.06 -0.05 4.53
N VAL A 69 18.32 1.26 4.49
CA VAL A 69 17.53 2.20 3.65
C VAL A 69 17.62 1.78 2.18
N ARG A 70 18.83 1.54 1.66
CA ARG A 70 19.03 1.13 0.26
C ARG A 70 18.25 -0.15 -0.07
N SER A 71 18.34 -1.17 0.79
CA SER A 71 17.61 -2.42 0.57
C SER A 71 16.10 -2.19 0.49
N THR A 72 15.52 -1.42 1.42
CA THR A 72 14.09 -1.15 1.41
C THR A 72 13.66 -0.29 0.21
N VAL A 73 14.49 0.64 -0.24
CA VAL A 73 14.23 1.39 -1.48
C VAL A 73 14.25 0.46 -2.69
N ASP A 74 15.24 -0.44 -2.77
CA ASP A 74 15.34 -1.41 -3.87
C ASP A 74 14.09 -2.32 -3.90
N ASP A 75 13.64 -2.82 -2.74
CA ASP A 75 12.44 -3.64 -2.61
C ASP A 75 11.17 -2.85 -3.00
N TYR A 76 11.04 -1.61 -2.52
CA TYR A 76 9.91 -0.74 -2.84
C TYR A 76 9.78 -0.48 -4.35
N ILE A 77 10.89 -0.22 -5.04
CA ILE A 77 10.88 0.02 -6.50
C ILE A 77 10.47 -1.26 -7.26
N VAL A 78 10.86 -2.43 -6.77
CA VAL A 78 10.41 -3.70 -7.35
C VAL A 78 8.90 -3.86 -7.16
N ASN A 79 8.39 -3.66 -5.96
CA ASN A 79 6.96 -3.74 -5.66
C ASN A 79 6.15 -2.74 -6.50
N LEU A 80 6.65 -1.51 -6.67
CA LEU A 80 6.02 -0.49 -7.51
C LEU A 80 5.87 -0.94 -8.96
N ARG A 81 6.92 -1.52 -9.55
CA ARG A 81 6.86 -2.03 -10.93
C ARG A 81 5.85 -3.17 -11.09
N VAL A 82 5.69 -3.99 -10.06
CA VAL A 82 4.68 -5.06 -10.05
C VAL A 82 3.29 -4.45 -9.98
N ALA A 83 3.06 -3.47 -9.11
CA ALA A 83 1.78 -2.76 -9.01
C ALA A 83 1.38 -2.12 -10.35
N ASP A 84 2.30 -1.37 -10.98
CA ASP A 84 2.07 -0.74 -12.29
C ASP A 84 1.67 -1.78 -13.36
N ARG A 85 2.37 -2.93 -13.38
CA ARG A 85 2.10 -3.99 -14.35
C ARG A 85 0.75 -4.65 -14.12
N VAL A 86 0.35 -4.86 -12.86
CA VAL A 86 -0.96 -5.44 -12.52
C VAL A 86 -2.07 -4.48 -12.97
N ILE A 87 -1.93 -3.19 -12.70
CA ILE A 87 -2.93 -2.18 -13.06
C ILE A 87 -3.10 -2.13 -14.59
N GLU A 88 -2.01 -1.99 -15.34
CA GLU A 88 -2.03 -2.00 -16.81
C GLU A 88 -2.70 -3.28 -17.38
N SER A 89 -2.44 -4.43 -16.74
CA SER A 89 -3.06 -5.69 -17.15
C SER A 89 -4.57 -5.70 -16.91
N THR A 90 -5.06 -5.03 -15.87
CA THR A 90 -6.51 -4.94 -15.61
C THR A 90 -7.20 -3.99 -16.58
N GLU A 91 -6.56 -2.89 -16.99
CA GLU A 91 -7.11 -1.96 -17.97
C GLU A 91 -7.22 -2.62 -19.35
N THR A 92 -6.17 -3.33 -19.78
CA THR A 92 -6.16 -4.01 -21.08
C THR A 92 -7.24 -5.11 -21.18
N ASN A 93 -7.50 -5.82 -20.08
CA ASN A 93 -8.50 -6.90 -20.06
C ASN A 93 -9.93 -6.39 -19.78
N GLY A 94 -10.08 -5.20 -19.21
CA GLY A 94 -11.37 -4.54 -18.98
C GLY A 94 -12.04 -4.04 -20.26
N GLU A 95 -11.30 -3.90 -21.37
CA GLU A 95 -11.82 -3.53 -22.69
C GLU A 95 -12.46 -4.72 -23.45
N THR A 96 -13.03 -5.68 -22.71
CA THR A 96 -14.06 -6.59 -23.22
C THR A 96 -15.40 -6.16 -22.63
N THR A 97 -15.82 -4.94 -22.97
CA THR A 97 -17.20 -4.51 -22.74
C THR A 97 -18.10 -5.43 -23.54
N ASN A 98 -18.96 -6.17 -22.84
CA ASN A 98 -20.04 -6.94 -23.42
C ASN A 98 -20.87 -5.99 -24.29
N GLU A 99 -20.71 -6.08 -25.62
CA GLU A 99 -21.67 -5.51 -26.54
C GLU A 99 -22.99 -6.24 -26.31
N GLU A 100 -23.84 -5.62 -25.48
CA GLU A 100 -25.24 -5.96 -25.34
C GLU A 100 -25.89 -5.80 -26.72
N THR A 101 -25.87 -6.87 -27.52
CA THR A 101 -26.71 -6.97 -28.71
C THR A 101 -28.13 -7.19 -28.23
N THR A 102 -28.85 -6.11 -27.96
CA THR A 102 -30.31 -6.11 -27.93
C THR A 102 -30.82 -6.45 -29.33
N ASN A 103 -30.95 -7.73 -29.64
CA ASN A 103 -31.80 -8.18 -30.73
C ASN A 103 -33.04 -8.86 -30.16
N ALA A 104 -34.10 -8.07 -30.15
CA ALA A 104 -35.45 -8.52 -29.84
C ALA A 104 -35.92 -9.65 -30.78
N THR A 105 -36.71 -10.55 -30.19
CA THR A 105 -37.65 -11.49 -30.81
C THR A 105 -37.06 -12.78 -31.39
N ASN A 106 -37.09 -13.85 -30.59
CA ASN A 106 -37.53 -15.13 -31.14
C ASN A 106 -38.18 -16.00 -30.06
N THR A 107 -39.51 -16.07 -30.08
CA THR A 107 -40.28 -17.07 -29.35
C THR A 107 -39.90 -18.44 -29.89
N ASN A 108 -39.14 -19.22 -29.14
CA ASN A 108 -39.16 -20.67 -29.30
C ASN A 108 -39.19 -21.34 -27.93
N ALA A 109 -40.37 -21.87 -27.63
CA ALA A 109 -40.70 -22.56 -26.40
C ALA A 109 -40.07 -23.95 -26.39
N ASN A 110 -38.92 -24.10 -25.75
CA ASN A 110 -38.39 -25.41 -25.36
C ASN A 110 -38.06 -25.37 -23.87
N ASP A 111 -39.11 -25.41 -23.05
CA ASP A 111 -39.04 -25.83 -21.64
C ASP A 111 -38.55 -27.27 -21.60
N THR A 112 -37.31 -27.47 -21.16
CA THR A 112 -36.85 -28.75 -20.66
C THR A 112 -36.08 -28.50 -19.37
N THR A 113 -36.83 -28.47 -18.27
CA THR A 113 -36.28 -28.49 -16.91
C THR A 113 -35.61 -29.84 -16.64
N TYR A 114 -34.32 -29.83 -16.30
CA TYR A 114 -33.63 -31.00 -15.75
C TYR A 114 -33.58 -30.89 -14.22
N THR A 115 -34.29 -31.77 -13.50
CA THR A 115 -34.11 -31.97 -12.05
C THR A 115 -33.26 -33.20 -11.81
N ASN A 116 -32.09 -33.03 -11.18
CA ASN A 116 -31.25 -34.13 -10.72
C ASN A 116 -31.78 -34.60 -9.36
N THR A 117 -31.99 -35.91 -9.19
CA THR A 117 -32.47 -36.55 -7.95
C THR A 117 -31.29 -37.02 -7.10
#